data_AF-X0XZB3-F1
#
_entry.id   AF-X0XZB3-F1
#
_cell.length_a   1.000
_cell.length_b   1.000
_cell.length_c   1.000
_cell.angle_alpha   90.00
_cell.angle_beta   90.00
_cell.angle_gamma   90.00
#
_symmetry.space_group_name_H-M   'P 1'
#
loop_
_entity.id
_entity.type
_entity.pdbx_description
1 polymer ?
#
loop_
_entity_poly.entity_id
_entity_poly.type
_entity_poly.pdbx_seq_one_letter_code
_entity_poly.pdbx_strand_id
1 'polypeptide(L)'
;DEDGTIRIVGHGTEPARGCISQGVIQDLNATQVALKKALAAAEKESQSQLKSVFCAISGKNVDSFIREGNVKLERQVVEISHMKEALGIAANDILAPGKRVLSSVTAREWYVDDLRVMDPIGIRGQILKTRVHFALVPAVIIDNLVTCVKSQ
;
A
#
# COMPACT_ATOMS: atom_id res chain seq x y z
N ASP A 1 -8.45 20.10 -10.95
CA ASP A 1 -9.46 21.09 -11.40
C ASP A 1 -10.83 20.68 -10.91
N GLU A 2 -11.85 21.51 -11.12
CA GLU A 2 -13.22 21.34 -10.56
C GLU A 2 -13.86 19.99 -10.90
N ASP A 3 -13.31 19.24 -11.87
CA ASP A 3 -13.79 17.91 -12.30
C ASP A 3 -13.06 16.72 -11.63
N GLY A 4 -12.18 16.95 -10.65
CA GLY A 4 -11.39 15.89 -10.02
C GLY A 4 -10.26 15.32 -10.90
N THR A 5 -9.97 15.97 -12.02
CA THR A 5 -8.90 15.60 -12.96
C THR A 5 -7.51 15.91 -12.40
N ILE A 6 -6.61 14.93 -12.55
CA ILE A 6 -5.18 15.07 -12.23
C ILE A 6 -4.48 15.73 -13.41
N ARG A 7 -3.80 16.85 -13.13
CA ARG A 7 -2.97 17.56 -14.11
C ARG A 7 -1.50 17.35 -13.80
N ILE A 8 -0.72 16.96 -14.82
CA ILE A 8 0.74 16.84 -14.70
C ILE A 8 1.33 18.25 -14.80
N VAL A 9 2.01 18.69 -13.74
CA VAL A 9 2.62 20.03 -13.65
C VAL A 9 4.13 20.02 -13.84
N GLY A 10 4.77 18.87 -13.71
CA GLY A 10 6.21 18.71 -13.92
C GLY A 10 6.59 17.24 -13.92
N HIS A 11 7.72 16.94 -14.53
CA HIS A 11 8.24 15.60 -14.72
C HIS A 11 9.77 15.61 -14.54
N GLY A 12 10.28 14.54 -13.94
CA GLY A 12 11.72 14.35 -13.78
C GLY A 12 12.06 12.88 -13.93
N THR A 13 13.05 12.60 -14.77
CA THR A 13 13.57 11.25 -14.99
C THR A 13 15.08 11.29 -14.93
N GLU A 14 15.67 10.34 -14.21
CA GLU A 14 17.11 10.11 -14.20
C GLU A 14 17.40 8.62 -14.38
N PRO A 15 18.34 8.23 -15.25
CA PRO A 15 18.70 6.82 -15.43
C PRO A 15 19.32 6.20 -14.17
N ALA A 16 18.65 5.19 -13.60
CA ALA A 16 19.13 4.43 -12.45
C ALA A 16 20.10 3.28 -12.83
N ARG A 17 21.10 3.56 -13.69
CA ARG A 17 21.99 2.53 -14.25
C ARG A 17 22.79 1.85 -13.13
N GLY A 18 22.52 0.56 -12.90
CA GLY A 18 23.26 -0.29 -11.96
C GLY A 18 22.91 -0.12 -10.47
N CYS A 19 22.30 1.01 -10.09
CA CYS A 19 21.95 1.27 -8.69
C CYS A 19 20.64 0.61 -8.23
N ILE A 20 19.77 0.23 -9.17
CA ILE A 20 18.53 -0.53 -8.91
C ILE A 20 18.50 -1.77 -9.80
N SER A 21 18.21 -2.93 -9.21
CA SER A 21 18.04 -4.18 -9.94
C SER A 21 16.81 -4.92 -9.41
N GLN A 22 15.92 -5.33 -10.32
CA GLN A 22 14.69 -6.07 -9.99
C GLN A 22 13.83 -5.43 -8.88
N GLY A 23 13.83 -4.09 -8.78
CA GLY A 23 13.08 -3.38 -7.75
C GLY A 23 13.80 -3.21 -6.40
N VAL A 24 15.06 -3.64 -6.33
CA VAL A 24 15.88 -3.58 -5.12
C VAL A 24 17.05 -2.63 -5.35
N ILE A 25 17.23 -1.70 -4.42
CA ILE A 25 18.39 -0.78 -4.39
C ILE A 25 19.66 -1.62 -4.15
N GLN A 26 20.56 -1.60 -5.12
CA GLN A 26 21.88 -2.25 -5.06
C GLN A 26 22.95 -1.26 -4.57
N ASP A 27 22.82 0.02 -4.92
CA ASP A 27 23.71 1.10 -4.49
C ASP A 27 22.87 2.28 -3.98
N LEU A 28 22.90 2.50 -2.66
CA LEU A 28 22.13 3.56 -2.03
C LEU A 28 22.60 4.95 -2.43
N ASN A 29 23.91 5.19 -2.48
CA ASN A 29 24.47 6.52 -2.77
C ASN A 29 24.16 6.92 -4.21
N ALA A 30 24.38 6.02 -5.17
CA ALA A 30 24.03 6.26 -6.56
C ALA A 30 22.51 6.47 -6.74
N THR A 31 21.68 5.71 -6.01
CA THR A 31 20.22 5.90 -6.03
C THR A 31 19.82 7.27 -5.47
N GLN A 32 20.44 7.72 -4.38
CA GLN A 32 20.17 9.04 -3.78
C GLN A 32 20.50 10.17 -4.74
N VAL A 33 21.65 10.09 -5.42
CA VAL A 33 22.03 11.07 -6.45
C VAL A 33 21.05 11.06 -7.62
N ALA A 34 20.64 9.87 -8.07
CA ALA A 34 19.70 9.75 -9.17
C ALA A 34 18.32 10.34 -8.82
N LEU A 35 17.81 9.99 -7.62
CA LEU A 35 16.56 10.52 -7.09
C LEU A 35 16.60 12.05 -6.96
N LYS A 36 17.70 12.61 -6.42
CA LYS A 36 17.86 14.05 -6.27
C LYS A 36 17.75 14.80 -7.59
N LYS A 37 18.38 14.28 -8.65
CA LYS A 37 18.31 14.88 -9.99
C LYS A 37 16.90 14.81 -10.57
N ALA A 38 16.22 13.67 -10.41
CA ALA A 38 14.85 13.51 -10.87
C ALA A 38 13.89 14.46 -10.14
N LEU A 39 14.00 14.58 -8.81
CA LEU A 39 13.21 15.52 -8.03
C LEU A 39 13.47 16.97 -8.45
N ALA A 40 14.74 17.38 -8.59
CA ALA A 40 15.09 18.73 -9.00
C ALA A 40 14.56 19.09 -10.40
N ALA A 41 14.54 18.14 -11.33
CA ALA A 41 13.94 18.34 -12.65
C ALA A 41 12.41 18.55 -12.55
N ALA A 42 11.72 17.74 -11.75
CA ALA A 42 10.27 17.86 -11.57
C ALA A 42 9.89 19.16 -10.83
N GLU A 43 10.65 19.57 -9.82
CA GLU A 43 10.46 20.85 -9.10
C GLU A 43 10.69 22.06 -10.01
N LYS A 44 11.72 21.99 -10.88
CA LYS A 44 12.02 23.05 -11.83
C LYS A 44 10.90 23.23 -12.85
N GLU A 45 10.37 22.14 -13.39
CA GLU A 45 9.29 22.19 -14.38
C GLU A 45 7.96 22.62 -13.73
N SER A 46 7.67 22.12 -12.53
CA SER A 46 6.45 22.47 -11.79
C SER A 46 6.49 23.82 -11.10
N GLN A 47 7.67 24.47 -11.01
CA GLN A 47 7.91 25.70 -10.26
C GLN A 47 7.41 25.62 -8.81
N SER A 48 7.48 24.42 -8.23
CA SER A 48 6.94 24.11 -6.91
C SER A 48 7.89 23.18 -6.16
N GLN A 49 7.91 23.30 -4.83
CA GLN A 49 8.67 22.40 -3.96
C GLN A 49 7.87 21.15 -3.61
N LEU A 50 8.51 19.98 -3.72
CA LEU A 50 7.94 18.70 -3.36
C LEU A 50 8.08 18.46 -1.86
N LYS A 51 6.95 18.25 -1.16
CA LYS A 51 6.93 18.01 0.30
C LYS A 51 6.77 16.54 0.68
N SER A 52 6.22 15.75 -0.23
CA SER A 52 5.88 14.36 0.00
C SER A 52 5.93 13.61 -1.32
N VAL A 53 6.34 12.35 -1.27
CA VAL A 53 6.41 11.47 -2.45
C VAL A 53 5.63 10.19 -2.20
N PHE A 54 4.94 9.72 -3.23
CA PHE A 54 4.40 8.37 -3.28
C PHE A 54 5.36 7.49 -4.07
N CYS A 55 5.86 6.45 -3.44
CA CYS A 55 6.81 5.54 -4.07
C CYS A 55 6.12 4.23 -4.43
N ALA A 56 6.13 3.88 -5.71
CA ALA A 56 5.73 2.57 -6.16
C ALA A 56 6.87 1.57 -5.94
N ILE A 57 6.52 0.36 -5.50
CA ILE A 57 7.46 -0.75 -5.37
C ILE A 57 7.10 -1.76 -6.44
N SER A 58 7.98 -1.91 -7.40
CA SER A 58 7.90 -2.93 -8.44
C SER A 58 8.96 -3.98 -8.17
N GLY A 59 8.72 -5.25 -8.51
CA GLY A 59 9.74 -6.29 -8.37
C GLY A 59 9.15 -7.68 -8.15
N LYS A 60 10.02 -8.69 -8.24
CA LYS A 60 9.66 -10.11 -8.05
C LYS A 60 9.43 -10.48 -6.58
N ASN A 61 9.81 -9.58 -5.67
CA ASN A 61 9.81 -9.83 -4.22
C ASN A 61 8.50 -9.38 -3.55
N VAL A 62 7.42 -9.26 -4.31
CA VAL A 62 6.08 -8.96 -3.78
C VAL A 62 5.32 -10.28 -3.68
N ASP A 63 5.08 -10.74 -2.45
CA ASP A 63 4.23 -11.89 -2.20
C ASP A 63 2.79 -11.41 -2.02
N SER A 64 1.83 -12.04 -2.71
CA SER A 64 0.42 -11.70 -2.58
C SER A 64 -0.39 -12.89 -2.09
N PHE A 65 -1.33 -12.64 -1.18
CA PHE A 65 -2.20 -13.69 -0.64
C PHE A 65 -3.49 -13.07 -0.11
N ILE A 66 -4.52 -13.90 -0.02
CA ILE A 66 -5.82 -13.54 0.53
C ILE A 66 -5.87 -14.07 1.96
N ARG A 67 -6.28 -13.24 2.91
CA ARG A 67 -6.66 -13.67 4.26
C ARG A 67 -8.11 -13.37 4.52
N GLU A 68 -8.66 -14.18 5.43
CA GLU A 68 -10.03 -14.07 5.85
C GLU A 68 -10.07 -13.68 7.32
N GLY A 69 -11.01 -12.80 7.67
CA GLY A 69 -11.30 -12.43 9.04
C GLY A 69 -12.77 -12.65 9.30
N ASN A 70 -13.10 -13.38 10.36
CA ASN A 70 -14.47 -13.77 10.67
C ASN A 70 -14.83 -13.24 12.06
N VAL A 71 -15.97 -12.56 12.16
CA VAL A 71 -16.51 -12.00 13.40
C VAL A 71 -17.93 -12.47 13.59
N LYS A 72 -18.25 -12.93 14.80
CA LYS A 72 -19.61 -13.30 15.17
C LYS A 72 -20.38 -12.06 15.59
N LEU A 73 -21.59 -11.88 15.05
CA LEU A 73 -22.43 -10.71 15.32
C LEU A 73 -23.34 -10.97 16.53
N GLU A 74 -23.08 -10.32 17.66
CA GLU A 74 -23.86 -10.54 18.89
C GLU A 74 -25.31 -10.03 18.79
N ARG A 75 -25.50 -8.87 18.15
CA ARG A 75 -26.82 -8.24 17.96
C ARG A 75 -27.47 -8.56 16.61
N GLN A 76 -26.89 -9.53 15.89
CA GLN A 76 -27.27 -9.91 14.53
C GLN A 76 -27.32 -8.75 13.52
N VAL A 77 -26.61 -7.64 13.77
CA VAL A 77 -26.51 -6.49 12.87
C VAL A 77 -25.05 -6.10 12.77
N VAL A 78 -24.57 -5.87 11.55
CA VAL A 78 -23.21 -5.40 11.32
C VAL A 78 -23.07 -3.93 11.74
N GLU A 79 -21.97 -3.65 12.45
CA GLU A 79 -21.58 -2.32 12.92
C GLU A 79 -20.13 -2.06 12.46
N ILE A 80 -19.70 -0.80 12.49
CA ILE A 80 -18.33 -0.41 12.10
C ILE A 80 -17.27 -1.11 12.97
N SER A 81 -17.59 -1.36 14.24
CA SER A 81 -16.74 -2.13 15.18
C SER A 81 -16.44 -3.53 14.65
N HIS A 82 -17.47 -4.27 14.24
CA HIS A 82 -17.35 -5.62 13.67
C HIS A 82 -16.47 -5.64 12.41
N MET A 83 -16.60 -4.61 11.54
CA MET A 83 -15.74 -4.49 10.35
C MET A 83 -14.27 -4.27 10.72
N LYS A 84 -13.99 -3.39 11.69
CA LYS A 84 -12.63 -3.13 12.18
C LYS A 84 -12.02 -4.38 12.79
N GLU A 85 -12.80 -5.13 13.57
CA GLU A 85 -12.38 -6.38 14.17
C GLU A 85 -12.07 -7.45 13.10
N ALA A 86 -12.96 -7.64 12.12
CA ALA A 86 -12.74 -8.60 11.03
C ALA A 86 -11.48 -8.27 10.23
N LEU A 87 -11.24 -6.98 9.94
CA LEU A 87 -10.00 -6.53 9.29
C LEU A 87 -8.78 -6.77 10.18
N GLY A 88 -8.89 -6.54 11.49
CA GLY A 88 -7.83 -6.82 12.46
C GLY A 88 -7.45 -8.29 12.49
N ILE A 89 -8.45 -9.19 12.50
CA ILE A 89 -8.25 -10.65 12.45
C ILE A 89 -7.55 -11.04 11.14
N ALA A 90 -8.03 -10.55 9.99
CA ALA A 90 -7.42 -10.82 8.69
C ALA A 90 -5.96 -10.34 8.61
N ALA A 91 -5.61 -9.26 9.32
CA ALA A 91 -4.27 -8.68 9.34
C ALA A 91 -3.32 -9.29 10.39
N ASN A 92 -3.83 -10.00 11.41
CA ASN A 92 -3.02 -10.44 12.55
C ASN A 92 -1.91 -11.43 12.16
N ASP A 93 -2.24 -12.40 11.29
CA ASP A 93 -1.30 -13.44 10.83
C ASP A 93 -0.29 -12.97 9.77
N ILE A 94 -0.31 -11.69 9.42
CA ILE A 94 0.46 -11.14 8.29
C ILE A 94 1.80 -10.57 8.72
N LEU A 95 1.93 -10.25 10.02
CA LEU A 95 3.15 -9.72 10.61
C LEU A 95 4.18 -10.85 10.81
N ALA A 96 4.55 -11.52 9.72
CA ALA A 96 5.72 -12.37 9.71
C ALA A 96 6.98 -11.50 9.96
N PRO A 97 7.91 -11.94 10.84
CA PRO A 97 9.14 -11.20 11.09
C PRO A 97 9.88 -10.89 9.78
N GLY A 98 10.27 -9.63 9.58
CA GLY A 98 11.05 -9.20 8.41
C GLY A 98 10.26 -8.94 7.13
N LYS A 99 8.92 -9.02 7.14
CA LYS A 99 8.06 -8.57 6.01
C LYS A 99 7.22 -7.34 6.40
N ARG A 100 6.94 -6.50 5.42
CA ARG A 100 6.07 -5.31 5.54
C ARG A 100 4.88 -5.45 4.62
N VAL A 101 3.70 -5.09 5.14
CA VAL A 101 2.47 -5.00 4.35
C VAL A 101 2.53 -3.73 3.51
N LEU A 102 2.50 -3.87 2.19
CA LEU A 102 2.20 -2.76 1.30
C LEU A 102 0.73 -2.42 1.48
N SER A 103 0.42 -1.12 1.61
CA SER A 103 -0.92 -0.59 1.84
C SER A 103 -1.97 -1.44 1.11
N SER A 104 -2.74 -2.19 1.92
CA SER A 104 -3.81 -3.13 1.56
C SER A 104 -4.28 -2.95 0.12
N VAL A 105 -3.99 -3.94 -0.73
CA VAL A 105 -4.51 -3.99 -2.09
C VAL A 105 -6.03 -3.85 -2.00
N THR A 106 -6.58 -2.94 -2.78
CA THR A 106 -7.96 -2.41 -2.76
C THR A 106 -9.07 -3.47 -2.81
N ALA A 107 -8.75 -4.74 -3.03
CA ALA A 107 -9.70 -5.85 -3.04
C ALA A 107 -10.06 -6.26 -1.60
N ARG A 108 -11.18 -5.70 -1.12
CA ARG A 108 -11.87 -6.14 0.09
C ARG A 108 -13.23 -6.68 -0.30
N GLU A 109 -13.50 -7.92 0.07
CA GLU A 109 -14.80 -8.54 -0.12
C GLU A 109 -15.46 -8.73 1.24
N TRP A 110 -16.75 -8.44 1.31
CA TRP A 110 -17.55 -8.65 2.51
C TRP A 110 -18.59 -9.72 2.27
N TYR A 111 -18.82 -10.53 3.28
CA TYR A 111 -19.81 -11.57 3.30
C TYR A 111 -20.57 -11.53 4.62
N VAL A 112 -21.88 -11.67 4.56
CA VAL A 112 -22.74 -11.88 5.73
C VAL A 112 -23.44 -13.20 5.53
N ASP A 113 -23.23 -14.16 6.44
CA ASP A 113 -23.76 -15.53 6.34
C ASP A 113 -23.49 -16.17 4.95
N ASP A 114 -22.25 -16.05 4.47
CA ASP A 114 -21.74 -16.54 3.17
C ASP A 114 -22.33 -15.88 1.91
N LEU A 115 -23.19 -14.87 2.05
CA LEU A 115 -23.67 -14.04 0.95
C LEU A 115 -22.75 -12.82 0.75
N ARG A 116 -22.26 -12.62 -0.48
CA ARG A 116 -21.40 -11.48 -0.83
C ARG A 116 -22.21 -10.18 -0.78
N VAL A 117 -21.68 -9.16 -0.10
CA VAL A 117 -22.28 -7.83 0.04
C VAL A 117 -21.25 -6.75 -0.29
N MET A 118 -21.72 -5.61 -0.80
CA MET A 118 -20.86 -4.47 -1.15
C MET A 118 -20.51 -3.65 0.10
N ASP A 119 -21.53 -3.26 0.86
CA ASP A 119 -21.40 -2.59 2.15
C ASP A 119 -22.15 -3.43 3.19
N PRO A 120 -21.44 -4.04 4.16
CA PRO A 120 -22.08 -4.89 5.14
C PRO A 120 -22.78 -4.09 6.25
N ILE A 121 -22.54 -2.77 6.40
CA ILE A 121 -23.08 -1.97 7.52
C ILE A 121 -24.61 -2.03 7.56
N GLY A 122 -25.17 -2.38 8.72
CA GLY A 122 -26.62 -2.46 8.92
C GLY A 122 -27.27 -3.73 8.36
N ILE A 123 -26.53 -4.61 7.68
CA ILE A 123 -27.03 -5.91 7.23
C ILE A 123 -27.18 -6.84 8.43
N ARG A 124 -28.27 -7.62 8.44
CA ARG A 124 -28.53 -8.62 9.47
C ARG A 124 -27.89 -9.97 9.13
N GLY A 125 -27.32 -10.62 10.13
CA GLY A 125 -26.76 -11.96 9.99
C GLY A 125 -26.08 -12.45 11.26
N GLN A 126 -25.48 -13.63 11.20
CA GLN A 126 -24.79 -14.26 12.34
C GLN A 126 -23.28 -14.08 12.28
N ILE A 127 -22.69 -14.15 11.08
CA ILE A 127 -21.25 -14.08 10.87
C ILE A 127 -20.94 -13.04 9.79
N LEU A 128 -20.06 -12.09 10.14
CA LEU A 128 -19.42 -11.20 9.20
C LEU A 128 -18.07 -11.79 8.80
N LYS A 129 -17.87 -12.03 7.51
CA LYS A 129 -16.60 -12.48 6.93
C LYS A 129 -16.05 -11.40 6.01
N THR A 130 -14.77 -11.10 6.17
CA THR A 130 -14.00 -10.28 5.22
C THR A 130 -12.98 -11.15 4.51
N ARG A 131 -12.76 -10.90 3.22
CA ARG A 131 -11.61 -11.44 2.47
C ARG A 131 -10.81 -10.25 1.98
N VAL A 132 -9.56 -10.18 2.40
CA VAL A 132 -8.68 -9.05 2.09
C VAL A 132 -7.45 -9.57 1.38
N HIS A 133 -7.13 -8.92 0.26
CA HIS A 133 -5.91 -9.18 -0.46
C HIS A 133 -4.76 -8.37 0.14
N PHE A 134 -3.70 -9.07 0.53
CA PHE A 134 -2.50 -8.48 1.09
C PHE A 134 -1.34 -8.65 0.12
N ALA A 135 -0.50 -7.62 0.05
CA ALA A 135 0.78 -7.65 -0.61
C ALA A 135 1.86 -7.45 0.44
N LEU A 136 2.78 -8.40 0.55
CA LEU A 136 3.94 -8.33 1.43
C LEU A 136 5.20 -8.09 0.60
N VAL A 137 6.11 -7.32 1.18
CA VAL A 137 7.50 -7.19 0.69
C VAL A 137 8.49 -7.39 1.81
N PRO A 138 9.72 -7.83 1.52
CA PRO A 138 10.81 -7.80 2.49
C PRO A 138 10.97 -6.40 3.09
N ALA A 139 11.06 -6.32 4.43
CA ALA A 139 11.16 -5.05 5.15
C ALA A 139 12.37 -4.21 4.70
N VAL A 140 13.48 -4.87 4.38
CA VAL A 140 14.70 -4.24 3.88
C VAL A 140 14.48 -3.38 2.63
N ILE A 141 13.54 -3.75 1.75
CA ILE A 141 13.22 -2.95 0.56
C ILE A 141 12.60 -1.62 0.98
N ILE A 142 11.67 -1.66 1.94
CA ILE A 142 11.04 -0.46 2.51
C ILE A 142 12.08 0.39 3.23
N ASP A 143 12.90 -0.22 4.08
CA ASP A 143 13.87 0.49 4.92
C ASP A 143 14.92 1.21 4.05
N ASN A 144 15.43 0.57 2.99
CA ASN A 144 16.35 1.19 2.04
C ASN A 144 15.69 2.33 1.26
N LEU A 145 14.43 2.14 0.83
CA LEU A 145 13.69 3.18 0.11
C LEU A 145 13.43 4.39 1.01
N VAL A 146 12.99 4.17 2.25
CA VAL A 146 12.78 5.23 3.24
C VAL A 146 14.09 5.96 3.53
N THR A 147 15.20 5.25 3.66
CA THR A 147 16.53 5.86 3.88
C THR A 147 16.95 6.72 2.69
N CYS A 148 16.72 6.25 1.46
CA CYS A 148 17.01 6.99 0.23
C CYS A 148 16.16 8.27 0.10
N VAL A 149 14.87 8.20 0.46
CA VAL A 149 13.96 9.34 0.36
C VAL A 149 14.21 10.36 1.48
N LYS A 150 14.55 9.92 2.69
CA LYS A 150 14.84 10.82 3.82
C LYS A 150 16.12 11.65 3.66
N SER A 151 17.01 11.24 2.75
CA SER A 151 18.26 11.96 2.49
C SER A 151 18.13 13.02 1.38
N GLN A 152 16.91 13.30 0.91
CA GLN A 152 16.64 14.29 -0.13
C GLN A 152 16.45 15.69 0.45
#